data_AF-A0A9X7DLF1-F1
#
_entry.id   AF-A0A9X7DLF1-F1
#
_cell.length_a   1.000
_cell.length_b   1.000
_cell.length_c   1.000
_cell.angle_alpha   90.00
_cell.angle_beta   90.00
_cell.angle_gamma   90.00
#
_symmetry.space_group_name_H-M   'P 1'
#
loop_
_entity.id
_entity.type
_entity.pdbx_description
1 polymer ?
#
loop_
_entity_poly.entity_id
_entity_poly.type
_entity_poly.pdbx_seq_one_letter_code
_entity_poly.pdbx_strand_id
1 'polypeptide(L)' 'MFKDGGDVAVWANLAILYALQEGWMQGMGDGKLAPRDFITRGQAAAILVRFGFKKKV' A
#
# COMPACT_ATOMS: atom_id res chain seq x y z
N MET A 1 0.74 5.46 11.85
CA MET A 1 0.84 4.02 12.14
C MET A 1 -0.56 3.43 12.00
N PHE A 2 -0.72 2.29 11.33
CA PHE A 2 -2.04 1.67 11.08
C PHE A 2 -2.42 0.73 12.24
N LYS A 3 -3.72 0.66 12.57
CA LYS A 3 -4.28 -0.15 13.66
C LYS A 3 -4.13 -1.65 13.41
N ASP A 4 -4.11 -2.05 12.15
CA ASP A 4 -3.99 -3.42 11.65
C ASP A 4 -2.58 -3.72 11.11
N GLY A 5 -1.59 -2.90 11.47
CA GLY A 5 -0.20 -3.13 11.04
C GLY A 5 0.38 -4.48 11.51
N GLY A 6 -0.16 -5.05 12.59
CA GLY A 6 0.21 -6.38 13.09
C GLY A 6 -0.29 -7.54 12.23
N ASP A 7 -1.28 -7.31 11.36
CA ASP A 7 -1.84 -8.36 10.49
C ASP A 7 -1.05 -8.52 9.17
N VAL A 8 -0.05 -7.66 8.97
CA VAL A 8 0.86 -7.72 7.81
C VAL A 8 1.75 -8.96 7.92
N ALA A 9 1.81 -9.73 6.84
CA ALA A 9 2.72 -10.86 6.76
C ALA A 9 4.18 -10.40 6.87
N VAL A 10 5.01 -11.15 7.61
CA VAL A 10 6.42 -10.78 7.90
C VAL A 10 7.22 -10.46 6.63
N TRP A 11 7.02 -11.24 5.56
CA TRP A 11 7.69 -11.03 4.28
C TRP A 11 7.26 -9.74 3.56
N ALA A 12 6.04 -9.27 3.81
CA ALA A 12 5.45 -8.10 3.16
C ALA A 12 5.76 -6.79 3.89
N ASN A 13 6.20 -6.85 5.16
CA ASN A 13 6.43 -5.66 5.98
C ASN A 13 7.32 -4.61 5.30
N LEU A 14 8.49 -5.03 4.81
CA LEU A 14 9.44 -4.11 4.16
C LEU A 14 8.88 -3.53 2.86
N ALA A 15 8.23 -4.36 2.04
CA ALA A 15 7.64 -3.93 0.77
C ALA A 15 6.50 -2.92 0.99
N ILE A 16 5.64 -3.16 1.96
CA ILE A 16 4.53 -2.27 2.31
C ILE A 16 5.05 -0.95 2.88
N LEU A 17 6.04 -0.99 3.78
CA LEU A 17 6.67 0.22 4.32
C LEU A 17 7.27 1.07 3.21
N TYR A 18 7.99 0.45 2.27
CA TYR A 18 8.58 1.16 1.15
C TYR A 18 7.51 1.77 0.23
N ALA A 19 6.47 1.00 -0.11
CA ALA A 19 5.38 1.49 -0.94
C ALA A 19 4.56 2.63 -0.29
N LEU A 20 4.45 2.64 1.04
CA LEU A 20 3.84 3.74 1.79
C LEU A 20 4.73 4.99 1.80
N GLN A 21 6.04 4.83 1.99
CA GLN A 21 7.00 5.94 1.95
C GLN A 21 7.07 6.59 0.56
N GLU A 22 7.04 5.79 -0.49
CA GLU A 22 7.03 6.24 -1.88
C GLU A 22 5.66 6.78 -2.32
N GLY A 23 4.62 6.65 -1.48
CA GLY A 23 3.27 7.14 -1.75
C GLY A 23 2.51 6.31 -2.81
N TRP A 24 2.98 5.11 -3.14
CA TRP A 24 2.33 4.19 -4.07
C TRP A 24 1.06 3.60 -3.49
N MET A 25 1.13 3.25 -2.20
CA MET A 25 -0.01 2.79 -1.40
C MET A 25 -0.36 3.80 -0.33
N GLN A 26 -1.64 3.80 0.06
CA GLN A 26 -2.20 4.61 1.12
C GLN A 26 -3.18 3.75 1.90
N GLY A 27 -3.43 4.09 3.17
CA GLY A 27 -4.43 3.39 3.96
C GLY A 27 -5.85 3.56 3.40
N MET A 28 -6.74 2.66 3.80
CA MET A 28 -8.14 2.61 3.34
C MET A 28 -9.07 3.59 4.07
N GLY A 29 -8.53 4.42 4.98
CA GLY A 29 -9.32 5.22 5.93
C GLY A 29 -9.33 4.61 7.33
N ASP A 30 -9.84 5.35 8.33
CA ASP A 30 -9.99 4.94 9.74
C ASP A 30 -8.73 4.44 10.46
N GLY A 31 -7.56 4.70 9.86
CA GLY A 31 -6.27 4.21 10.33
C GLY A 31 -6.02 2.73 10.00
N LYS A 32 -6.61 2.19 8.94
CA LYS A 32 -6.41 0.80 8.49
C LYS A 32 -5.67 0.70 7.15
N LEU A 33 -4.87 -0.36 7.00
CA LEU A 33 -4.21 -0.76 5.76
C LEU A 33 -4.97 -1.90 5.06
N ALA A 34 -5.68 -2.73 5.81
CA ALA A 34 -6.37 -3.94 5.38
C ALA A 34 -5.46 -4.93 4.62
N PRO A 35 -4.33 -5.37 5.20
CA PRO A 35 -3.31 -6.16 4.49
C PRO A 35 -3.75 -7.56 4.05
N ARG A 36 -4.85 -8.07 4.61
CA ARG A 36 -5.43 -9.39 4.30
C ARG A 36 -6.63 -9.32 3.35
N ASP A 37 -7.13 -8.12 3.07
CA ASP A 37 -8.30 -7.93 2.23
C ASP A 37 -7.92 -7.97 0.75
N PHE A 38 -8.88 -8.34 -0.10
CA PHE A 38 -8.71 -8.25 -1.54
C PHE A 38 -8.78 -6.80 -2.00
N ILE A 39 -7.92 -6.46 -2.96
CA ILE A 39 -7.98 -5.17 -3.65
C ILE A 39 -8.87 -5.27 -4.89
N THR A 40 -9.50 -4.16 -5.25
CA THR A 40 -10.20 -4.03 -6.53
C THR A 40 -9.22 -3.87 -7.69
N ARG A 41 -9.65 -4.18 -8.91
CA ARG A 41 -8.85 -3.95 -10.13
C ARG A 41 -8.44 -2.47 -10.30
N GLY A 42 -9.32 -1.55 -9.89
CA GLY A 42 -9.03 -0.11 -9.91
C GLY A 42 -7.93 0.29 -8.93
N GLN A 43 -7.95 -0.25 -7.72
CA GLN A 43 -6.88 -0.03 -6.74
C GLN A 43 -5.54 -0.63 -7.22
N ALA A 44 -5.57 -1.85 -7.79
CA ALA A 44 -4.38 -2.45 -8.37
C ALA A 44 -3.78 -1.58 -9.49
N ALA A 45 -4.61 -1.11 -10.43
CA ALA A 45 -4.19 -0.22 -11.51
C ALA A 45 -3.62 1.10 -10.97
N ALA A 46 -4.26 1.70 -9.96
CA ALA A 46 -3.78 2.94 -9.34
C ALA A 46 -2.39 2.78 -8.71
N ILE A 47 -2.15 1.66 -8.01
CA ILE A 47 -0.83 1.34 -7.43
C ILE A 47 0.21 1.18 -8.54
N LEU A 48 -0.09 0.40 -9.58
CA LEU A 48 0.81 0.19 -10.72
C LEU A 48 1.14 1.50 -11.44
N VAL A 49 0.17 2.39 -11.60
CA VAL A 49 0.40 3.70 -12.24
C VAL A 49 1.34 4.56 -11.39
N ARG A 50 1.14 4.62 -10.07
CA ARG A 50 2.01 5.38 -9.16
C ARG A 50 3.42 4.79 -9.08
N PHE A 51 3.53 3.46 -9.14
CA PHE A 51 4.80 2.75 -9.16
C PHE A 51 5.58 3.00 -10.46
N GLY A 52 4.96 2.75 -11.60
CA GLY A 52 5.62 2.77 -12.92
C GLY A 52 5.81 4.16 -13.52
N PHE A 53 4.94 5.13 -13.21
CA PHE A 53 4.98 6.47 -13.81
C PHE A 53 5.47 7.54 -12.82
N LYS A 54 6.44 7.21 -11.97
CA LYS A 54 7.07 8.18 -11.07
C LYS A 54 7.52 9.40 -11.89
N LYS A 55 6.90 10.55 -11.66
CA LYS A 55 7.25 11.80 -12.35
C LYS A 55 8.69 12.12 -11.96
N LYS A 56 9.62 11.94 -12.91
CA LYS A 56 10.98 12.48 -12.77
C LYS A 56 10.82 13.99 -12.64
N VAL A 57 11.02 14.50 -11.42
CA VAL A 57 11.30 15.91 -11.18
C VAL A 57 12.79 16.13 -11.45
#